data_AF-A0A974XA58-F1
#
_entry.id   AF-A0A974XA58-F1
#
_cell.length_a   1.000
_cell.length_b   1.000
_cell.length_c   1.000
_cell.angle_alpha   90.00
_cell.angle_beta   90.00
_cell.angle_gamma   90.00
#
_symmetry.space_group_name_H-M   'P 1'
#
loop_
_entity.id
_entity.type
_entity.pdbx_description
1 polymer ?
#
loop_
_entity_poly.entity_id
_entity_poly.type
_entity_poly.pdbx_seq_one_letter_code
_entity_poly.pdbx_strand_id
1 'polypeptide(L)'
;MDRKQFIVGLREQLMCLPHDEREKAISYYEEYFDDAGVENEASVLAELGDVSKIAKEIIENSTTTLESVSKNKYSSSNNYSQHTKNMGSNNNSNNSKNGHSYNYSYSYSKDKNNKSGNGNSNLKPLWIILCIIGCIVALPIILSIFGLVVGLIGTIIGLVFSSIGLAISLIVGIVAVPFTGIAVIGKILFSLGKGLVGVVLLILIIIGIIKLVQVIRNYFENRNRA
;
A
#
# COMPACT_ATOMS: atom_id res chain seq x y z
N MET A 1 -2.47 16.68 -19.30
CA MET A 1 -1.60 17.20 -18.22
C MET A 1 -1.29 16.03 -17.31
N ASP A 2 -0.06 15.90 -16.81
CA ASP A 2 0.31 14.88 -15.81
C ASP A 2 0.31 15.48 -14.38
N ARG A 3 0.45 14.64 -13.35
CA ARG A 3 0.50 15.08 -11.93
C ARG A 3 1.53 16.18 -11.71
N LYS A 4 2.74 16.02 -12.26
CA LYS A 4 3.83 16.97 -12.07
C LYS A 4 3.50 18.32 -12.70
N GLN A 5 2.93 18.32 -13.90
CA GLN A 5 2.47 19.52 -14.59
C GLN A 5 1.33 20.21 -13.83
N PHE A 6 0.40 19.44 -13.22
CA PHE A 6 -0.65 19.99 -12.37
C PHE A 6 -0.07 20.74 -11.17
N ILE A 7 0.81 20.08 -10.41
CA ILE A 7 1.40 20.66 -9.20
C ILE A 7 2.27 21.88 -9.51
N VAL A 8 3.07 21.83 -10.58
CA VAL A 8 3.87 22.97 -11.02
C VAL A 8 2.97 24.14 -11.44
N GLY A 9 1.93 23.88 -12.25
CA GLY A 9 0.99 24.91 -12.67
C GLY A 9 0.22 25.54 -11.50
N LEU A 10 -0.21 24.72 -10.54
CA LEU A 10 -0.89 25.20 -9.33
C LEU A 10 0.04 26.09 -8.50
N ARG A 11 1.30 25.69 -8.34
CA ARG A 11 2.32 26.43 -7.58
C ARG A 11 2.61 27.80 -8.18
N GLU A 12 2.66 27.90 -9.50
CA GLU A 12 2.83 29.17 -10.21
C GLU A 12 1.64 30.12 -9.99
N GLN A 13 0.42 29.60 -10.02
CA GLN A 13 -0.79 30.41 -9.83
C GLN A 13 -0.97 30.88 -8.38
N LEU A 14 -0.48 30.09 -7.41
CA LEU A 14 -0.51 30.42 -5.99
C LEU A 14 0.69 31.27 -5.52
N MET A 15 1.51 31.82 -6.42
CA MET A 15 2.64 32.69 -6.04
C MET A 15 2.21 33.99 -5.35
N CYS A 16 0.94 34.39 -5.48
CA CYS A 16 0.39 35.56 -4.79
C CYS A 16 0.13 35.32 -3.29
N LEU A 17 0.11 34.07 -2.82
CA LEU A 17 -0.07 33.72 -1.41
C LEU A 17 1.28 33.65 -0.67
N PRO A 18 1.29 33.84 0.66
CA PRO A 18 2.45 33.59 1.49
C PRO A 18 3.01 32.18 1.27
N HIS A 19 4.33 32.02 1.43
CA HIS A 19 5.00 30.74 1.21
C HIS A 19 4.31 29.58 1.93
N ASP A 20 3.96 29.79 3.20
CA ASP A 20 3.38 28.75 4.03
C ASP A 20 1.97 28.33 3.61
N GLU A 21 1.16 29.26 3.08
CA GLU A 21 -0.19 28.96 2.58
C GLU A 21 -0.12 28.24 1.23
N ARG A 22 0.80 28.69 0.36
CA ARG A 22 1.05 28.01 -0.90
C ARG A 22 1.54 26.58 -0.66
N GLU A 23 2.52 26.35 0.20
CA GLU A 23 3.00 24.99 0.47
C GLU A 23 1.91 24.10 1.08
N LYS A 24 1.05 24.65 1.95
CA LYS A 24 -0.10 23.89 2.48
C LYS A 24 -1.06 23.48 1.38
N ALA A 25 -1.41 24.41 0.48
CA ALA A 25 -2.27 24.11 -0.65
C ALA A 25 -1.65 23.07 -1.58
N ILE A 26 -0.36 23.21 -1.90
CA ILE A 26 0.34 22.22 -2.75
C ILE A 26 0.40 20.85 -2.06
N SER A 27 0.72 20.79 -0.78
CA SER A 27 0.77 19.55 0.00
C SER A 27 -0.58 18.82 -0.01
N TYR A 28 -1.70 19.55 0.07
CA TYR A 28 -3.03 18.96 0.02
C TYR A 28 -3.29 18.22 -1.30
N TYR A 29 -2.93 18.82 -2.44
CA TYR A 29 -3.12 18.16 -3.73
C TYR A 29 -2.09 17.05 -3.96
N GLU A 30 -0.85 17.18 -3.45
CA GLU A 30 0.13 16.09 -3.51
C GLU A 30 -0.35 14.84 -2.75
N GLU A 31 -0.89 15.01 -1.55
CA GLU A 31 -1.48 13.93 -0.75
C GLU A 31 -2.72 13.34 -1.43
N TYR A 32 -3.57 14.18 -2.03
CA TYR A 32 -4.73 13.71 -2.80
C TYR A 32 -4.35 12.84 -4.00
N PHE A 33 -3.24 13.15 -4.68
CA PHE A 33 -2.70 12.29 -5.74
C PHE A 33 -2.07 11.01 -5.20
N ASP A 34 -1.40 11.07 -4.05
CA ASP A 34 -0.79 9.90 -3.41
C ASP A 34 -1.85 8.89 -2.92
N ASP A 35 -2.95 9.39 -2.35
CA ASP A 35 -4.10 8.59 -1.91
C ASP A 35 -4.81 7.88 -3.08
N ALA A 36 -4.86 8.53 -4.24
CA ALA A 36 -5.46 7.95 -5.44
C ALA A 36 -4.61 6.81 -6.03
N GLY A 37 -3.29 6.85 -5.83
CA GLY A 37 -2.35 5.89 -6.40
C GLY A 37 -2.06 6.15 -7.89
N VAL A 38 -0.90 5.64 -8.33
CA VAL A 38 -0.37 5.85 -9.69
C VAL A 38 -1.33 5.36 -10.79
N GLU A 39 -2.15 4.36 -10.49
CA GLU A 39 -3.15 3.80 -11.39
C GLU A 39 -4.36 4.71 -11.63
N ASN A 40 -4.67 5.62 -10.69
CA ASN A 40 -5.85 6.49 -10.77
C ASN A 40 -5.50 7.97 -11.00
N GLU A 41 -4.22 8.35 -11.11
CA GLU A 41 -3.80 9.74 -11.34
C GLU A 41 -4.50 10.38 -12.55
N ALA A 42 -4.68 9.64 -13.65
CA ALA A 42 -5.37 10.13 -14.84
C ALA A 42 -6.86 10.43 -14.59
N SER A 43 -7.51 9.65 -13.72
CA SER A 43 -8.91 9.86 -13.33
C SER A 43 -9.03 11.09 -12.43
N VAL A 44 -8.11 11.24 -11.47
CA VAL A 44 -8.05 12.40 -10.58
C VAL A 44 -7.80 13.69 -11.34
N LEU A 45 -6.91 13.67 -12.33
CA LEU A 45 -6.68 14.83 -13.19
C LEU A 45 -7.93 15.24 -13.98
N ALA A 46 -8.75 14.28 -14.41
CA ALA A 46 -10.01 14.56 -15.08
C ALA A 46 -11.06 15.15 -14.13
N GLU A 47 -11.07 14.71 -12.87
CA GLU A 47 -11.98 15.19 -11.82
C GLU A 47 -11.63 16.61 -11.34
N LEU A 48 -10.33 16.86 -11.09
CA LEU A 48 -9.83 18.18 -10.69
C LEU A 48 -10.00 19.23 -11.81
N GLY A 49 -9.95 18.81 -13.08
CA GLY A 49 -10.23 19.68 -14.21
C GLY A 49 -9.17 20.78 -14.40
N ASP A 50 -9.59 22.04 -14.40
CA ASP A 50 -8.72 23.18 -14.74
C ASP A 50 -8.02 23.75 -13.50
N VAL A 51 -6.69 23.71 -13.50
CA VAL A 51 -5.80 24.23 -12.44
C VAL A 51 -6.14 25.68 -12.09
N SER A 52 -6.48 26.49 -13.09
CA SER A 52 -6.82 27.92 -12.92
C SER A 52 -8.02 28.13 -12.01
N LYS A 53 -9.03 27.24 -12.10
CA LYS A 53 -10.23 27.32 -11.27
C LYS A 53 -9.92 26.97 -9.82
N ILE A 54 -9.13 25.91 -9.62
CA ILE A 54 -8.70 25.45 -8.30
C ILE A 54 -7.85 26.53 -7.61
N ALA A 55 -6.87 27.10 -8.32
CA ALA A 55 -6.04 28.16 -7.76
C ALA A 55 -6.89 29.36 -7.32
N LYS A 56 -7.89 29.75 -8.13
CA LYS A 56 -8.79 30.85 -7.79
C LYS A 56 -9.61 30.57 -6.53
N GLU A 57 -10.14 29.36 -6.38
CA GLU A 57 -10.90 28.95 -5.19
C GLU A 57 -10.05 29.02 -3.91
N ILE A 58 -8.81 28.54 -3.99
CA ILE A 58 -7.85 28.58 -2.87
C ILE A 58 -7.51 30.03 -2.49
N ILE A 59 -7.29 30.89 -3.48
CA ILE A 59 -7.01 32.32 -3.27
C ILE A 59 -8.23 33.03 -2.67
N GLU A 60 -9.45 32.70 -3.12
CA GLU A 60 -10.69 33.29 -2.59
C GLU A 60 -10.92 32.87 -1.13
N ASN A 61 -10.66 31.61 -0.78
CA ASN A 61 -10.82 31.12 0.59
C ASN A 61 -9.75 31.69 1.56
N SER A 62 -8.50 31.79 1.09
CA SER A 62 -7.41 32.41 1.87
C SER A 62 -7.60 33.93 2.06
N THR A 63 -8.07 34.64 1.03
CA THR A 63 -8.41 36.07 1.16
C THR A 63 -9.63 36.32 2.05
N THR A 64 -10.64 35.43 2.04
CA THR A 64 -11.79 35.51 2.95
C THR A 64 -11.38 35.31 4.42
N THR A 65 -10.38 34.47 4.68
CA THR A 65 -9.79 34.31 6.03
C THR A 65 -8.97 35.54 6.44
N LEU A 66 -8.26 36.17 5.51
CA LEU A 66 -7.58 37.45 5.77
C LEU A 66 -8.57 38.61 5.99
N GLU A 67 -9.70 38.64 5.28
CA GLU A 67 -10.77 39.64 5.50
C GLU A 67 -11.51 39.45 6.83
N SER A 68 -11.71 38.21 7.29
CA SER A 68 -12.37 37.92 8.56
C SER A 68 -11.44 38.11 9.78
N VAL A 69 -10.13 37.96 9.62
CA VAL A 69 -9.14 38.30 10.66
C VAL A 69 -8.91 39.82 10.76
N SER A 70 -9.14 40.57 9.67
CA SER A 70 -8.98 42.02 9.64
C SER A 70 -10.22 42.81 10.11
N LYS A 71 -11.39 42.17 10.23
CA LYS A 71 -12.69 42.82 10.56
C LYS A 71 -13.05 42.86 12.05
N ASN A 72 -12.08 42.74 12.96
CA ASN A 72 -12.31 42.98 14.40
C ASN A 72 -11.46 44.12 14.97
N LYS A 73 -11.27 45.19 14.18
CA LYS A 73 -10.94 46.52 14.71
C LYS A 73 -11.31 47.61 13.72
N TYR A 74 -12.15 48.54 14.21
CA TYR A 74 -12.60 49.80 13.60
C TYR A 74 -13.79 49.74 12.65
N SER A 75 -14.91 50.22 13.18
CA SER A 75 -15.98 50.91 12.48
C SER A 75 -15.45 51.85 11.39
N SER A 76 -16.09 51.85 10.23
CA SER A 76 -16.75 53.02 9.61
C SER A 76 -16.71 52.97 8.08
N SER A 77 -17.88 53.20 7.49
CA SER A 77 -18.12 53.92 6.23
C SER A 77 -17.91 53.22 4.88
N ASN A 78 -19.06 53.00 4.23
CA ASN A 78 -19.42 53.37 2.85
C ASN A 78 -18.73 52.76 1.61
N ASN A 79 -19.60 52.08 0.84
CA ASN A 79 -19.96 52.31 -0.57
C ASN A 79 -18.94 52.12 -1.72
N TYR A 80 -19.33 51.19 -2.60
CA TYR A 80 -19.34 51.27 -4.08
C TYR A 80 -18.10 51.76 -4.85
N SER A 81 -17.59 50.87 -5.72
CA SER A 81 -17.49 51.05 -7.19
C SER A 81 -16.17 50.60 -7.81
N GLN A 82 -16.33 49.89 -8.93
CA GLN A 82 -15.37 49.67 -10.01
C GLN A 82 -14.62 50.96 -10.38
N HIS A 83 -13.32 50.89 -10.69
CA HIS A 83 -12.81 51.49 -11.93
C HIS A 83 -11.35 51.12 -12.26
N THR A 84 -11.12 51.08 -13.56
CA THR A 84 -9.91 50.88 -14.36
C THR A 84 -8.89 52.03 -14.32
N LYS A 85 -7.62 51.72 -14.66
CA LYS A 85 -6.67 52.40 -15.59
C LYS A 85 -5.24 52.65 -15.07
N ASN A 86 -4.29 52.10 -15.84
CA ASN A 86 -2.96 52.58 -16.26
C ASN A 86 -2.38 53.90 -15.72
N MET A 87 -1.09 53.87 -15.35
CA MET A 87 0.05 54.69 -15.89
C MET A 87 1.32 54.38 -15.07
N GLY A 88 2.39 53.81 -15.64
CA GLY A 88 3.61 54.50 -16.15
C GLY A 88 4.74 54.51 -15.08
N SER A 89 6.05 54.54 -15.30
CA SER A 89 7.00 54.35 -16.42
C SER A 89 8.44 54.45 -15.80
N ASN A 90 9.42 53.70 -16.35
CA ASN A 90 10.89 53.95 -16.35
C ASN A 90 11.70 53.83 -15.01
N ASN A 91 12.98 53.41 -14.95
CA ASN A 91 14.09 53.30 -15.93
C ASN A 91 15.30 52.45 -15.40
N ASN A 92 16.11 51.92 -16.35
CA ASN A 92 17.56 51.54 -16.35
C ASN A 92 18.10 50.44 -15.40
N SER A 93 18.61 49.28 -15.88
CA SER A 93 19.76 48.94 -16.76
C SER A 93 21.14 48.96 -16.06
N ASN A 94 21.78 47.78 -15.89
CA ASN A 94 23.07 47.43 -16.52
C ASN A 94 23.60 46.03 -16.11
N ASN A 95 24.03 45.29 -17.14
CA ASN A 95 24.75 44.00 -17.11
C ASN A 95 26.21 44.16 -16.68
N SER A 96 26.82 43.10 -16.10
CA SER A 96 28.09 42.55 -16.64
C SER A 96 28.41 41.16 -16.07
N LYS A 97 28.91 40.28 -16.95
CA LYS A 97 29.32 38.88 -16.72
C LYS A 97 30.78 38.81 -16.28
N ASN A 98 31.15 37.77 -15.51
CA ASN A 98 32.31 36.92 -15.81
C ASN A 98 32.38 35.74 -14.83
N GLY A 99 32.39 34.52 -15.38
CA GLY A 99 32.59 33.28 -14.63
C GLY A 99 34.04 32.81 -14.68
N HIS A 100 34.47 31.97 -13.73
CA HIS A 100 35.62 31.06 -13.83
C HIS A 100 35.33 29.79 -13.02
N SER A 101 35.72 28.64 -13.58
CA SER A 101 35.45 27.27 -13.13
C SER A 101 36.60 26.68 -12.28
N TYR A 102 36.43 25.41 -11.88
CA TYR A 102 37.38 24.44 -11.26
C TYR A 102 37.56 24.52 -9.73
N ASN A 103 37.73 23.44 -8.94
CA ASN A 103 37.55 21.99 -9.01
C ASN A 103 37.76 21.47 -7.55
N TYR A 104 37.30 20.27 -7.23
CA TYR A 104 37.40 19.59 -5.94
C TYR A 104 38.84 19.30 -5.49
N SER A 105 39.14 19.43 -4.18
CA SER A 105 39.88 18.40 -3.41
C SER A 105 39.95 18.74 -1.92
N TYR A 106 39.55 17.78 -1.09
CA TYR A 106 39.75 17.77 0.36
C TYR A 106 41.09 17.11 0.66
N SER A 107 41.98 17.76 1.42
CA SER A 107 42.92 17.05 2.28
C SER A 107 43.39 17.92 3.45
N TYR A 108 43.52 17.23 4.58
CA TYR A 108 43.77 17.68 5.94
C TYR A 108 44.98 18.61 6.08
N SER A 109 44.80 19.74 6.78
CA SER A 109 45.75 20.16 7.83
C SER A 109 45.09 21.07 8.85
N LYS A 110 45.29 20.63 10.08
CA LYS A 110 45.05 21.25 11.37
C LYS A 110 45.90 22.52 11.47
N ASP A 111 45.30 23.68 11.72
CA ASP A 111 45.92 24.58 12.68
C ASP A 111 44.95 25.54 13.38
N LYS A 112 45.38 25.87 14.60
CA LYS A 112 44.73 26.68 15.60
C LYS A 112 44.68 28.16 15.21
N ASN A 113 43.70 28.80 15.84
CA ASN A 113 43.66 30.17 16.32
C ASN A 113 43.17 31.28 15.37
N ASN A 114 42.01 31.79 15.81
CA ASN A 114 41.62 33.20 15.87
C ASN A 114 41.25 33.90 14.57
N LYS A 115 40.05 33.56 14.09
CA LYS A 115 38.86 34.44 14.04
C LYS A 115 37.79 33.69 13.26
N SER A 116 36.69 33.29 13.90
CA SER A 116 35.53 32.79 13.18
C SER A 116 34.25 32.96 13.99
N GLY A 117 33.19 33.41 13.31
CA GLY A 117 31.84 33.48 13.86
C GLY A 117 31.35 32.12 14.33
N ASN A 118 30.41 32.12 15.29
CA ASN A 118 29.87 30.89 15.84
C ASN A 118 28.34 30.91 15.77
N GLY A 119 27.81 30.52 14.61
CA GLY A 119 26.43 30.06 14.50
C GLY A 119 26.30 28.71 15.19
N ASN A 120 25.62 28.65 16.33
CA ASN A 120 25.25 27.40 16.96
C ASN A 120 23.98 26.83 16.30
N SER A 121 24.16 26.10 15.19
CA SER A 121 23.09 25.30 14.55
C SER A 121 23.38 23.79 14.58
N ASN A 122 24.08 23.33 15.63
CA ASN A 122 24.51 21.94 15.81
C ASN A 122 23.42 20.97 16.36
N LEU A 123 22.13 21.34 16.32
CA LEU A 123 21.00 20.47 16.73
C LEU A 123 20.37 19.68 15.57
N LYS A 124 20.86 19.86 14.33
CA LYS A 124 20.32 19.19 13.13
C LYS A 124 20.26 17.65 13.19
N PRO A 125 21.21 16.91 13.82
CA PRO A 125 21.05 15.46 13.95
C PRO A 125 20.04 15.03 15.03
N LEU A 126 19.72 15.91 15.99
CA LEU A 126 18.88 15.61 17.15
C LEU A 126 17.39 15.51 16.77
N TRP A 127 16.91 16.35 15.85
CA TRP A 127 15.57 16.21 15.29
C TRP A 127 15.40 14.93 14.47
N ILE A 128 16.44 14.48 13.75
CA ILE A 128 16.41 13.21 13.00
C ILE A 128 16.22 12.01 13.95
N ILE A 129 16.95 11.97 15.07
CA ILE A 129 16.84 10.87 16.05
C ILE A 129 15.49 10.89 16.77
N LEU A 130 14.96 12.09 17.05
CA LEU A 130 13.63 12.25 17.63
C LEU A 130 12.52 11.76 16.69
N CYS A 131 12.63 12.03 15.39
CA CYS A 131 11.70 11.49 14.39
C CYS A 131 11.77 9.96 14.31
N ILE A 132 12.96 9.36 14.39
CA ILE A 132 13.12 7.88 14.36
C ILE A 132 12.44 7.23 15.57
N ILE A 133 12.64 7.77 16.78
CA ILE A 133 12.00 7.27 18.00
C ILE A 133 10.48 7.52 17.96
N GLY A 134 10.06 8.68 17.45
CA GLY A 134 8.66 8.99 17.22
C GLY A 134 7.98 8.02 16.24
N CYS A 135 8.65 7.68 15.14
CA CYS A 135 8.16 6.69 14.17
C CYS A 135 8.07 5.29 14.77
N ILE A 136 9.03 4.87 15.61
CA ILE A 136 8.98 3.56 16.28
C ILE A 136 7.75 3.41 17.16
N VAL A 137 7.28 4.48 17.79
CA VAL A 137 6.08 4.46 18.65
C VAL A 137 4.80 4.73 17.84
N ALA A 138 4.85 5.61 16.84
CA ALA A 138 3.68 5.96 16.02
C ALA A 138 3.28 4.82 15.06
N LEU A 139 4.23 4.14 14.43
CA LEU A 139 3.96 3.03 13.50
C LEU A 139 3.09 1.91 14.10
N PRO A 140 3.39 1.34 15.29
CA PRO A 140 2.54 0.31 15.87
C PRO A 140 1.16 0.83 16.27
N ILE A 141 1.03 2.10 16.68
CA ILE A 141 -0.27 2.70 17.01
C ILE A 141 -1.13 2.80 15.75
N ILE A 142 -0.56 3.30 14.65
CA ILE A 142 -1.24 3.43 13.35
C ILE A 142 -1.63 2.05 12.82
N LEU A 143 -0.69 1.08 12.85
CA LEU A 143 -0.95 -0.30 12.43
C LEU A 143 -2.03 -0.97 13.29
N SER A 144 -2.06 -0.70 14.59
CA SER A 144 -3.06 -1.27 15.50
C SER A 144 -4.46 -0.69 15.25
N ILE A 145 -4.56 0.60 14.94
CA ILE A 145 -5.84 1.24 14.57
C ILE A 145 -6.31 0.72 13.21
N PHE A 146 -5.40 0.63 12.23
CA PHE A 146 -5.71 0.07 10.92
C PHE A 146 -6.18 -1.38 11.02
N GLY A 147 -5.49 -2.20 11.83
CA GLY A 147 -5.88 -3.58 12.11
C GLY A 147 -7.26 -3.70 12.75
N LEU A 148 -7.65 -2.76 13.63
CA LEU A 148 -8.96 -2.74 14.26
C LEU A 148 -10.06 -2.41 13.24
N VAL A 149 -9.83 -1.41 12.38
CA VAL A 149 -10.79 -1.02 11.32
C VAL A 149 -10.95 -2.15 10.30
N VAL A 150 -9.85 -2.71 9.81
CA VAL A 150 -9.87 -3.86 8.88
C VAL A 150 -10.52 -5.07 9.53
N GLY A 151 -10.25 -5.32 10.82
CA GLY A 151 -10.88 -6.39 11.58
C GLY A 151 -12.40 -6.24 11.68
N LEU A 152 -12.91 -5.03 11.97
CA LEU A 152 -14.34 -4.74 12.02
C LEU A 152 -15.01 -4.88 10.65
N ILE A 153 -14.36 -4.42 9.59
CA ILE A 153 -14.88 -4.58 8.23
C ILE A 153 -14.89 -6.07 7.85
N GLY A 154 -13.82 -6.79 8.17
CA GLY A 154 -13.69 -8.23 7.94
C GLY A 154 -14.73 -9.06 8.69
N THR A 155 -15.09 -8.70 9.92
CA THR A 155 -16.14 -9.41 10.68
C THR A 155 -17.52 -9.19 10.08
N ILE A 156 -17.84 -7.96 9.64
CA ILE A 156 -19.11 -7.65 8.97
C ILE A 156 -19.21 -8.43 7.66
N ILE A 157 -18.16 -8.38 6.83
CA ILE A 157 -18.08 -9.12 5.57
C ILE A 157 -18.22 -10.63 5.83
N GLY A 158 -17.45 -11.16 6.79
CA GLY A 158 -17.48 -12.56 7.16
C GLY A 158 -18.86 -13.02 7.61
N LEU A 159 -19.62 -12.18 8.34
CA LEU A 159 -20.97 -12.50 8.78
C LEU A 159 -21.96 -12.60 7.61
N VAL A 160 -21.84 -11.71 6.61
CA VAL A 160 -22.65 -11.78 5.38
C VAL A 160 -22.33 -13.05 4.60
N PHE A 161 -21.06 -13.34 4.35
CA PHE A 161 -20.65 -14.54 3.63
C PHE A 161 -20.96 -15.85 4.39
N SER A 162 -20.90 -15.85 5.72
CA SER A 162 -21.26 -17.00 6.55
C SER A 162 -22.75 -17.35 6.43
N SER A 163 -23.62 -16.36 6.28
CA SER A 163 -25.07 -16.59 6.11
C SER A 163 -25.38 -17.29 4.78
N ILE A 164 -24.68 -16.89 3.71
CA ILE A 164 -24.76 -17.49 2.37
C ILE A 164 -24.19 -18.90 2.39
N GLY A 165 -23.04 -19.09 3.07
CA GLY A 165 -22.41 -20.39 3.26
C GLY A 165 -23.33 -21.40 3.96
N LEU A 166 -24.05 -20.97 5.00
CA LEU A 166 -25.03 -21.82 5.69
C LEU A 166 -26.18 -22.24 4.77
N ALA A 167 -26.74 -21.31 3.99
CA ALA A 167 -27.82 -21.62 3.04
C ALA A 167 -27.37 -22.64 1.97
N ILE A 168 -26.17 -22.45 1.39
CA ILE A 168 -25.60 -23.38 0.42
C ILE A 168 -25.32 -24.74 1.07
N SER A 169 -24.79 -24.76 2.29
CA SER A 169 -24.47 -26.01 3.00
C SER A 169 -25.71 -26.86 3.31
N LEU A 170 -26.85 -26.25 3.59
CA LEU A 170 -28.12 -26.96 3.80
C LEU A 170 -28.63 -27.60 2.51
N ILE A 171 -28.56 -26.87 1.39
CA ILE A 171 -28.99 -27.37 0.08
C ILE A 171 -28.08 -28.53 -0.36
N VAL A 172 -26.76 -28.36 -0.23
CA VAL A 172 -25.79 -29.42 -0.53
C VAL A 172 -25.97 -30.60 0.41
N GLY A 173 -26.22 -30.37 1.70
CA GLY A 173 -26.47 -31.42 2.68
C GLY A 173 -27.65 -32.31 2.29
N ILE A 174 -28.80 -31.72 1.93
CA ILE A 174 -30.00 -32.46 1.51
C ILE A 174 -29.72 -33.32 0.27
N VAL A 175 -29.00 -32.77 -0.72
CA VAL A 175 -28.65 -33.52 -1.94
C VAL A 175 -27.60 -34.60 -1.66
N ALA A 176 -26.65 -34.36 -0.75
CA ALA A 176 -25.54 -35.26 -0.46
C ALA A 176 -25.93 -36.45 0.43
N VAL A 177 -26.97 -36.33 1.28
CA VAL A 177 -27.42 -37.42 2.17
C VAL A 177 -27.65 -38.75 1.42
N PRO A 178 -28.41 -38.82 0.31
CA PRO A 178 -28.62 -40.07 -0.42
C PRO A 178 -27.33 -40.64 -1.02
N PHE A 179 -26.41 -39.79 -1.51
CA PHE A 179 -25.13 -40.25 -2.06
C PHE A 179 -24.19 -40.78 -0.97
N THR A 180 -24.26 -40.20 0.24
CA THR A 180 -23.46 -40.64 1.39
C THR A 180 -23.85 -42.06 1.81
N GLY A 181 -25.16 -42.40 1.77
CA GLY A 181 -25.64 -43.76 2.04
C GLY A 181 -25.06 -44.80 1.08
N ILE A 182 -25.04 -44.49 -0.23
CA ILE A 182 -24.46 -45.36 -1.26
C ILE A 182 -22.94 -45.50 -1.08
N ALA A 183 -22.24 -44.42 -0.70
CA ALA A 183 -20.81 -44.45 -0.45
C ALA A 183 -20.42 -45.33 0.75
N VAL A 184 -21.24 -45.37 1.81
CA VAL A 184 -21.01 -46.25 2.97
C VAL A 184 -21.10 -47.73 2.55
N ILE A 185 -22.08 -48.09 1.73
CA ILE A 185 -22.22 -49.45 1.17
C ILE A 185 -20.99 -49.81 0.33
N GLY A 186 -20.49 -48.87 -0.48
CA GLY A 186 -19.26 -49.04 -1.26
C GLY A 186 -18.02 -49.30 -0.40
N LYS A 187 -17.87 -48.59 0.73
CA LYS A 187 -16.76 -48.81 1.67
C LYS A 187 -16.80 -50.19 2.33
N ILE A 188 -17.98 -50.66 2.69
CA ILE A 188 -18.17 -52.00 3.29
C ILE A 188 -17.81 -53.09 2.26
N LEU A 189 -18.31 -52.98 1.02
CA LEU A 189 -17.99 -53.93 -0.05
C LEU A 189 -16.51 -53.92 -0.42
N PHE A 190 -15.87 -52.75 -0.47
CA PHE A 190 -14.44 -52.64 -0.73
C PHE A 190 -13.59 -53.26 0.39
N SER A 191 -14.02 -53.14 1.65
CA SER A 191 -13.37 -53.78 2.78
C SER A 191 -13.49 -55.30 2.72
N LEU A 192 -14.66 -55.84 2.37
CA LEU A 192 -14.88 -57.28 2.15
C LEU A 192 -14.06 -57.80 0.96
N GLY A 193 -13.94 -57.02 -0.11
CA GLY A 193 -13.16 -57.38 -1.30
C GLY A 193 -11.68 -57.62 -1.00
N LYS A 194 -11.07 -56.79 -0.13
CA LYS A 194 -9.67 -56.98 0.30
C LYS A 194 -9.45 -58.30 1.03
N GLY A 195 -10.41 -58.72 1.87
CA GLY A 195 -10.35 -60.00 2.57
C GLY A 195 -10.35 -61.18 1.60
N LEU A 196 -11.21 -61.13 0.58
CA LEU A 196 -11.34 -62.20 -0.41
C LEU A 196 -10.08 -62.34 -1.28
N VAL A 197 -9.47 -61.21 -1.69
CA VAL A 197 -8.17 -61.20 -2.39
C VAL A 197 -7.07 -61.80 -1.51
N GLY A 198 -7.05 -61.50 -0.21
CA GLY A 198 -6.10 -62.08 0.73
C GLY A 198 -6.21 -63.60 0.84
N VAL A 199 -7.44 -64.13 0.88
CA VAL A 199 -7.70 -65.58 0.91
C VAL A 199 -7.20 -66.26 -0.36
N VAL A 200 -7.48 -65.68 -1.54
CA VAL A 200 -7.00 -66.23 -2.82
C VAL A 200 -5.48 -66.24 -2.88
N LEU A 201 -4.83 -65.17 -2.41
CA LEU A 201 -3.36 -65.07 -2.39
C LEU A 201 -2.75 -66.13 -1.45
N LEU A 202 -3.37 -66.36 -0.28
CA LEU A 202 -2.95 -67.40 0.66
C LEU A 202 -3.06 -68.80 0.05
N ILE A 203 -4.16 -69.10 -0.65
CA ILE A 203 -4.34 -70.37 -1.37
C ILE A 203 -3.25 -70.57 -2.43
N LEU A 204 -2.92 -69.53 -3.21
CA LEU A 204 -1.85 -69.60 -4.21
C LEU A 204 -0.48 -69.86 -3.59
N ILE A 205 -0.18 -69.24 -2.44
CA ILE A 205 1.06 -69.51 -1.69
C ILE A 205 1.12 -70.98 -1.26
N ILE A 206 0.03 -71.52 -0.70
CA ILE A 206 -0.03 -72.93 -0.28
C ILE A 206 0.21 -73.86 -1.48
N ILE A 207 -0.44 -73.62 -2.61
CA ILE A 207 -0.24 -74.40 -3.84
C ILE A 207 1.23 -74.33 -4.29
N GLY A 208 1.83 -73.14 -4.25
CA GLY A 208 3.24 -72.93 -4.56
C GLY A 208 4.18 -73.74 -3.66
N ILE A 209 3.92 -73.75 -2.35
CA ILE A 209 4.70 -74.55 -1.38
C ILE A 209 4.54 -76.04 -1.65
N ILE A 210 3.33 -76.53 -1.91
CA ILE A 210 3.10 -77.95 -2.22
C ILE A 210 3.90 -78.35 -3.47
N LYS A 211 3.88 -77.52 -4.52
CA LYS A 211 4.66 -77.75 -5.75
C LYS A 211 6.16 -77.74 -5.48
N LEU A 212 6.66 -76.80 -4.66
CA LEU A 212 8.06 -76.75 -4.27
C LEU A 212 8.49 -78.01 -3.52
N VAL A 213 7.69 -78.48 -2.55
CA VAL A 213 7.95 -79.72 -1.80
C VAL A 213 7.98 -80.93 -2.73
N GLN A 214 7.07 -81.00 -3.71
CA GLN A 214 7.08 -82.07 -4.72
C GLN A 214 8.35 -82.05 -5.56
N VAL A 215 8.82 -80.86 -5.98
CA VAL A 215 10.06 -80.70 -6.75
C VAL A 215 11.27 -81.13 -5.92
N ILE A 216 11.38 -80.68 -4.67
CA ILE A 216 12.46 -81.05 -3.76
C ILE A 216 12.47 -82.57 -3.53
N ARG A 217 11.30 -83.16 -3.25
CA ARG A 217 11.16 -84.61 -3.08
C ARG A 217 11.65 -85.37 -4.31
N ASN A 218 11.22 -84.96 -5.50
CA ASN A 218 11.62 -85.59 -6.75
C ASN A 218 13.12 -85.45 -7.02
N TYR A 219 13.71 -84.30 -6.67
CA TYR A 219 15.16 -84.08 -6.77
C TYR A 219 15.95 -85.04 -5.86
N PHE A 220 15.55 -85.20 -4.60
CA PHE A 220 16.18 -86.14 -3.68
C PHE A 220 15.99 -87.60 -4.11
N GLU A 221 14.79 -87.96 -4.57
CA GLU A 221 14.50 -89.32 -5.04
C GLU A 221 15.33 -89.69 -6.26
N ASN A 222 15.49 -88.78 -7.22
CA ASN A 222 16.37 -88.99 -8.37
C ASN A 222 17.85 -89.06 -7.98
N ARG A 223 18.31 -88.25 -7.02
CA ARG A 223 19.70 -88.29 -6.53
C ARG A 223 20.02 -89.62 -5.82
N ASN A 224 19.08 -90.19 -5.07
CA ASN A 224 19.30 -91.46 -4.37
C ASN A 224 19.26 -92.68 -5.30
N ARG A 225 18.78 -92.53 -6.54
CA ARG A 225 18.74 -93.59 -7.56
C ARG A 225 19.95 -93.59 -8.50
N ALA A 226 20.80 -92.56 -8.46
CA ALA A 226 22.05 -92.44 -9.21
C ALA A 226 23.24 -92.82 -8.34
#